data_AF-A0A2M8N4U5-F1
#
_entry.id   AF-A0A2M8N4U5-F1
#
_cell.length_a   1.000
_cell.length_b   1.000
_cell.length_c   1.000
_cell.angle_alpha   90.00
_cell.angle_beta   90.00
_cell.angle_gamma   90.00
#
_symmetry.space_group_name_H-M   'P 1'
#
loop_
_entity.id
_entity.type
_entity.pdbx_description
1 polymer ?
#
loop_
_entity_poly.entity_id
_entity_poly.type
_entity_poly.pdbx_seq_one_letter_code
_entity_poly.pdbx_strand_id
1 'polypeptide(L)'
;ADLIMTMLAHPQAVESIALGDNGFLPALSEGKLWIDCSTVNPSFSKQMAEQALAHGNRFLDAPVAGSKNQAQDGVLAFIVGGDASDVEEATPLFEIMGSRVVHVGGHGMGTSLKIVVN
;
A
#
# COMPACT_ATOMS: atom_id res chain seq x y z
N ALA A 1 11.66 1.52 -11.39
CA ALA A 1 10.95 2.51 -10.55
C ALA A 1 11.53 2.45 -9.16
N ASP A 2 11.59 3.56 -8.42
CA ASP A 2 12.02 3.56 -7.01
C ASP A 2 10.88 3.19 -6.05
N LEU A 3 9.66 3.43 -6.51
CA LEU A 3 8.42 3.15 -5.81
C LEU A 3 7.37 2.58 -6.77
N ILE A 4 6.54 1.66 -6.28
CA ILE A 4 5.45 1.02 -7.00
C ILE A 4 4.20 1.23 -6.16
N MET A 5 3.14 1.79 -6.75
CA MET A 5 1.85 1.95 -6.08
C MET A 5 0.78 1.11 -6.77
N THR A 6 0.04 0.30 -6.01
CA THR A 6 -1.06 -0.52 -6.49
C THR A 6 -2.38 -0.08 -5.89
N MET A 7 -3.46 -0.09 -6.69
CA MET A 7 -4.82 0.27 -6.27
C MET A 7 -5.81 -0.57 -7.07
N LEU A 8 -6.05 -1.80 -6.61
CA LEU A 8 -6.74 -2.82 -7.36
C LEU A 8 -8.03 -3.28 -6.66
N ALA A 9 -8.91 -3.90 -7.44
CA ALA A 9 -10.25 -4.25 -7.00
C ALA A 9 -10.28 -5.33 -5.91
N HIS A 10 -9.39 -6.34 -6.00
CA HIS A 10 -9.42 -7.52 -5.14
C HIS A 10 -8.00 -8.07 -4.87
N PRO A 11 -7.80 -8.81 -3.76
CA PRO A 11 -6.50 -9.40 -3.41
C PRO A 11 -5.85 -10.23 -4.52
N GLN A 12 -6.65 -11.01 -5.27
CA GLN A 12 -6.12 -11.84 -6.37
C GLN A 12 -5.51 -11.01 -7.50
N ALA A 13 -6.03 -9.80 -7.74
CA ALA A 13 -5.45 -8.91 -8.73
C ALA A 13 -4.09 -8.38 -8.25
N VAL A 14 -3.99 -8.04 -6.96
CA VAL A 14 -2.72 -7.61 -6.33
C VAL A 14 -1.68 -8.73 -6.42
N GLU A 15 -2.06 -9.94 -6.01
CA GLU A 15 -1.18 -11.11 -6.06
C GLU A 15 -0.72 -11.42 -7.49
N SER A 16 -1.63 -11.39 -8.46
CA SER A 16 -1.30 -11.66 -9.87
C SER A 16 -0.26 -10.68 -10.43
N ILE A 17 -0.43 -9.37 -10.17
CA ILE A 17 0.51 -8.37 -10.71
C ILE A 17 1.81 -8.29 -9.92
N ALA A 18 1.83 -8.69 -8.65
CA ALA A 18 3.03 -8.66 -7.82
C ALA A 18 3.85 -9.93 -7.97
N LEU A 19 3.21 -11.10 -7.90
CA LEU A 19 3.86 -12.41 -7.73
C LEU A 19 3.63 -13.39 -8.88
N GLY A 20 2.73 -13.08 -9.82
CA GLY A 20 2.46 -13.97 -10.96
C GLY A 20 3.67 -14.15 -11.87
N ASP A 21 3.52 -14.96 -12.93
CA ASP A 21 4.62 -15.28 -13.88
C ASP A 21 5.31 -14.05 -14.49
N ASN A 22 4.56 -12.94 -14.62
CA ASN A 22 5.06 -11.63 -15.07
C ASN A 22 4.90 -10.56 -13.98
N GLY A 23 4.93 -10.97 -12.71
CA GLY A 23 4.78 -10.12 -11.56
C GLY A 23 5.93 -9.13 -11.45
N PHE A 24 5.67 -7.93 -10.93
CA PHE A 24 6.73 -6.94 -10.80
C PHE A 24 7.76 -7.33 -9.74
N LEU A 25 7.37 -8.04 -8.67
CA LEU A 25 8.20 -8.24 -7.49
C LEU A 25 9.51 -9.01 -7.78
N PRO A 26 9.49 -10.12 -8.56
CA PRO A 26 10.72 -10.81 -8.96
C PRO A 26 11.61 -10.00 -9.93
N ALA A 27 11.04 -9.01 -10.62
CA ALA A 27 11.74 -8.17 -11.58
C ALA A 27 12.28 -6.86 -10.99
N LEU A 28 11.92 -6.53 -9.74
CA LEU A 28 12.43 -5.36 -9.05
C LEU A 28 13.88 -5.58 -8.62
N SER A 29 14.71 -4.55 -8.79
CA SER A 29 15.95 -4.47 -8.01
C SER A 29 15.62 -4.32 -6.53
N GLU A 30 16.57 -4.63 -5.65
CA GLU A 30 16.36 -4.54 -4.19
C GLU A 30 16.16 -3.10 -3.71
N GLY A 31 15.55 -2.96 -2.53
CA GLY A 31 15.34 -1.70 -1.81
C GLY A 31 14.14 -0.87 -2.28
N LYS A 32 13.36 -1.36 -3.25
CA LYS A 32 12.20 -0.62 -3.79
C LYS A 32 11.04 -0.63 -2.81
N LEU A 33 10.29 0.46 -2.81
CA LEU A 33 9.10 0.57 -1.96
C LEU A 33 7.84 0.20 -2.73
N TRP A 34 7.13 -0.82 -2.28
CA TRP A 34 5.80 -1.14 -2.77
C TRP A 34 4.74 -0.63 -1.80
N ILE A 35 3.83 0.21 -2.31
CA ILE A 35 2.68 0.74 -1.58
C ILE A 35 1.41 0.12 -2.14
N ASP A 36 0.69 -0.68 -1.35
CA ASP A 36 -0.61 -1.20 -1.73
C ASP A 36 -1.75 -0.39 -1.10
N CYS A 37 -2.47 0.35 -1.93
CA CYS A 37 -3.64 1.14 -1.55
C CYS A 37 -4.95 0.35 -1.67
N SER A 38 -4.88 -0.90 -2.14
CA SER A 38 -6.05 -1.77 -2.34
C SER A 38 -6.76 -2.05 -1.01
N THR A 39 -8.09 -2.15 -1.04
CA THR A 39 -8.84 -2.59 0.13
C THR A 39 -8.84 -4.11 0.21
N VAL A 40 -7.96 -4.64 1.06
CA VAL A 40 -7.72 -6.07 1.29
C VAL A 40 -7.84 -6.41 2.78
N ASN A 41 -7.87 -7.71 3.12
CA ASN A 41 -7.87 -8.11 4.51
C ASN A 41 -6.45 -7.98 5.13
N PRO A 42 -6.33 -7.86 6.47
CA PRO A 42 -5.04 -7.59 7.10
C PRO A 42 -4.06 -8.75 7.00
N SER A 43 -4.55 -9.99 6.97
CA SER A 43 -3.71 -11.17 6.79
C SER A 43 -3.05 -11.19 5.40
N PHE A 44 -3.79 -10.79 4.36
CA PHE A 44 -3.26 -10.68 3.00
C PHE A 44 -2.21 -9.58 2.91
N SER A 45 -2.48 -8.42 3.50
CA SER A 45 -1.50 -7.33 3.56
C SER A 45 -0.19 -7.75 4.23
N LYS A 46 -0.27 -8.46 5.36
CA LYS A 46 0.92 -9.02 6.04
C LYS A 46 1.66 -10.03 5.15
N GLN A 47 0.94 -10.91 4.46
CA GLN A 47 1.55 -11.83 3.50
C GLN A 47 2.27 -11.09 2.37
N MET A 48 1.69 -10.02 1.82
CA MET A 48 2.34 -9.22 0.78
C MET A 48 3.59 -8.51 1.31
N ALA A 49 3.57 -8.03 2.56
CA ALA A 49 4.75 -7.50 3.22
C ALA A 49 5.87 -8.55 3.34
N GLU A 50 5.54 -9.77 3.79
CA GLU A 50 6.50 -10.89 3.87
C GLU A 50 7.11 -11.20 2.49
N GLN A 51 6.28 -11.22 1.44
CA GLN A 51 6.76 -11.45 0.08
C GLN A 51 7.67 -10.34 -0.42
N ALA A 52 7.32 -9.07 -0.20
CA ALA A 52 8.16 -7.93 -0.56
C ALA A 52 9.53 -8.00 0.12
N LEU A 53 9.54 -8.23 1.44
CA LEU A 53 10.76 -8.35 2.24
C LEU A 53 11.62 -9.55 1.80
N ALA A 54 11.01 -10.68 1.46
CA ALA A 54 11.72 -11.86 0.95
C ALA A 54 12.43 -11.59 -0.39
N HIS A 55 11.96 -10.62 -1.17
CA HIS A 55 12.59 -10.15 -2.41
C HIS A 55 13.52 -8.94 -2.20
N GLY A 56 13.88 -8.62 -0.95
CA GLY A 56 14.76 -7.50 -0.62
C GLY A 56 14.10 -6.12 -0.80
N ASN A 57 12.77 -6.07 -0.85
CA ASN A 57 12.00 -4.83 -1.05
C ASN A 57 11.23 -4.44 0.23
N ARG A 58 10.71 -3.21 0.22
CA ARG A 58 9.97 -2.59 1.32
C ARG A 58 8.47 -2.55 1.00
N PHE A 59 7.63 -2.46 2.03
CA PHE A 59 6.17 -2.52 1.86
C PHE A 59 5.40 -1.58 2.78
N LEU A 60 4.39 -0.90 2.23
CA LEU A 60 3.36 -0.20 2.98
C LEU A 60 1.97 -0.69 2.53
N ASP A 61 1.08 -0.94 3.50
CA ASP A 61 -0.34 -1.01 3.23
C ASP A 61 -0.99 0.34 3.50
N ALA A 62 -1.48 1.00 2.46
CA ALA A 62 -1.98 2.37 2.51
C ALA A 62 -3.41 2.50 1.97
N PRO A 63 -4.39 1.70 2.42
CA PRO A 63 -5.77 1.82 1.97
C PRO A 63 -6.33 3.22 2.24
N VAL A 64 -7.26 3.64 1.39
CA VAL A 64 -7.83 4.99 1.42
C VAL A 64 -9.27 4.99 1.93
N ALA A 65 -9.65 6.08 2.61
CA ALA A 65 -11.04 6.46 2.82
C ALA A 65 -11.39 7.66 1.92
N GLY A 66 -12.48 7.53 1.18
CA GLY A 66 -12.97 8.54 0.25
C GLY A 66 -13.68 7.93 -0.96
N SER A 67 -14.52 8.74 -1.61
CA SER A 67 -15.22 8.39 -2.85
C SER A 67 -14.37 8.67 -4.09
N LYS A 68 -14.86 8.24 -5.26
CA LYS A 68 -14.25 8.57 -6.55
C LYS A 68 -14.09 10.07 -6.77
N ASN A 69 -15.08 10.88 -6.37
CA ASN A 69 -15.00 12.33 -6.51
C ASN A 69 -13.89 12.90 -5.61
N GLN A 70 -13.79 12.42 -4.37
CA GLN A 70 -12.71 12.82 -3.46
C GLN A 70 -11.32 12.40 -3.96
N ALA A 71 -11.22 11.29 -4.70
CA ALA A 71 -9.98 10.93 -5.40
C ALA A 71 -9.64 11.91 -6.53
N GLN A 72 -10.64 12.34 -7.32
CA GLN A 72 -10.44 13.32 -8.38
C GLN A 72 -10.01 14.69 -7.83
N ASP A 73 -10.54 15.06 -6.68
CA ASP A 73 -10.24 16.32 -6.00
C ASP A 73 -8.93 16.27 -5.20
N GLY A 74 -8.27 15.11 -5.10
CA GLY A 74 -7.02 14.95 -4.36
C GLY A 74 -7.19 15.06 -2.84
N VAL A 75 -8.36 14.66 -2.31
CA VAL A 75 -8.71 14.84 -0.88
C VAL A 75 -8.96 13.51 -0.15
N LEU A 76 -8.43 12.39 -0.65
CA LEU A 76 -8.47 11.10 0.04
C LEU A 76 -7.82 11.16 1.44
N ALA A 77 -8.23 10.25 2.32
CA ALA A 77 -7.52 10.00 3.57
C ALA A 77 -6.77 8.66 3.46
N PHE A 78 -5.44 8.70 3.51
CA PHE A 78 -4.58 7.51 3.53
C PHE A 78 -4.43 6.99 4.96
N ILE A 79 -4.65 5.69 5.14
CA ILE A 79 -4.46 4.99 6.41
C ILE A 79 -3.32 4.00 6.21
N VAL A 80 -2.15 4.30 6.77
CA VAL A 80 -0.89 3.66 6.37
C VAL A 80 -0.35 2.76 7.49
N GLY A 81 -0.08 1.50 7.15
CA GLY A 81 0.67 0.55 7.96
C GLY A 81 2.03 0.24 7.33
N GLY A 82 3.05 0.10 8.17
CA GLY A 82 4.42 -0.24 7.78
C GLY A 82 5.47 0.56 8.56
N ASP A 83 6.72 0.49 8.10
CA ASP A 83 7.85 1.13 8.77
C ASP A 83 7.76 2.66 8.72
N ALA A 84 8.02 3.32 9.84
CA ALA A 84 7.84 4.76 9.97
C ALA A 84 8.69 5.57 8.98
N SER A 85 9.92 5.11 8.69
CA SER A 85 10.80 5.75 7.71
C SER A 85 10.25 5.67 6.29
N ASP A 86 9.61 4.55 5.94
CA ASP A 86 9.02 4.36 4.62
C ASP A 86 7.76 5.21 4.48
N VAL A 87 6.99 5.36 5.55
CA VAL A 87 5.84 6.28 5.59
C VAL A 87 6.30 7.73 5.42
N GLU A 88 7.37 8.14 6.10
CA GLU A 88 7.95 9.48 5.97
C GLU A 88 8.42 9.74 4.52
N GLU A 89 9.13 8.79 3.91
CA GLU A 89 9.56 8.86 2.50
C GLU A 89 8.37 8.97 1.53
N ALA A 90 7.28 8.24 1.79
CA ALA A 90 6.10 8.20 0.93
C ALA A 90 5.10 9.35 1.17
N THR A 91 5.21 10.07 2.30
CA THR A 91 4.25 11.11 2.71
C THR A 91 4.04 12.19 1.65
N PRO A 92 5.08 12.74 1.00
CA PRO A 92 4.91 13.74 -0.06
C PRO A 92 4.04 13.25 -1.22
N LEU A 93 4.02 11.95 -1.51
CA LEU A 93 3.18 11.37 -2.56
C LEU A 93 1.73 11.26 -2.12
N PHE A 94 1.49 10.88 -0.86
CA PHE A 94 0.14 10.80 -0.31
C PHE A 94 -0.52 12.17 -0.23
N GLU A 95 0.23 13.21 0.13
CA GLU A 95 -0.27 14.59 0.22
C GLU A 95 -0.66 15.21 -1.14
N ILE A 96 -0.18 14.65 -2.25
CA ILE A 96 -0.64 15.04 -3.60
C ILE A 96 -2.05 14.51 -3.89
N MET A 97 -2.37 13.32 -3.39
CA MET A 97 -3.63 12.61 -3.68
C MET A 97 -4.63 12.69 -2.53
N GLY A 98 -4.23 13.23 -1.39
CA GLY A 98 -4.96 13.15 -0.15
C GLY A 98 -4.87 14.42 0.68
N SER A 99 -5.91 14.63 1.49
CA SER A 99 -5.97 15.71 2.47
C SER A 99 -5.48 15.27 3.85
N ARG A 100 -5.23 13.97 4.04
CA ARG A 100 -4.81 13.39 5.32
C ARG A 100 -4.02 12.10 5.13
N VAL A 101 -2.96 11.96 5.92
CA VAL A 101 -2.16 10.73 6.05
C VAL A 101 -2.15 10.32 7.52
N VAL A 102 -2.48 9.07 7.82
CA VAL A 102 -2.51 8.55 9.20
C VAL A 102 -1.68 7.27 9.27
N HIS A 103 -0.51 7.35 9.91
CA HIS A 103 0.29 6.16 10.24
C HIS A 103 -0.29 5.44 11.46
N VAL A 104 -0.55 4.14 11.34
CA VAL A 104 -1.31 3.37 12.35
C VAL A 104 -0.57 2.15 12.90
N GLY A 105 0.74 2.05 12.63
CA GLY A 105 1.60 0.97 13.11
C GLY A 105 2.27 0.21 11.97
N GLY A 106 2.69 -1.02 12.23
CA GLY A 106 3.40 -1.86 11.25
C GLY A 106 2.49 -2.45 10.16
N HIS A 107 3.05 -3.37 9.37
CA HIS A 107 2.36 -3.97 8.23
C HIS A 107 1.02 -4.63 8.62
N GLY A 108 0.00 -4.37 7.81
CA GLY A 108 -1.38 -4.82 8.00
C GLY A 108 -2.20 -3.95 8.95
N MET A 109 -1.62 -2.96 9.64
CA MET A 109 -2.38 -2.09 10.54
C MET A 109 -3.26 -1.09 9.78
N GLY A 110 -2.82 -0.63 8.59
CA GLY A 110 -3.60 0.28 7.75
C GLY A 110 -4.91 -0.36 7.30
N THR A 111 -4.81 -1.56 6.72
CA THR A 111 -5.93 -2.41 6.34
C THR A 111 -6.78 -2.85 7.53
N SER A 112 -6.18 -3.13 8.69
CA SER A 112 -6.94 -3.43 9.92
C SER A 112 -7.84 -2.27 10.35
N LEU A 113 -7.31 -1.04 10.43
CA LEU A 113 -8.12 0.11 10.79
C LEU A 113 -9.15 0.43 9.71
N LYS A 114 -8.80 0.31 8.42
CA LYS A 114 -9.73 0.56 7.33
C LYS A 114 -10.98 -0.31 7.40
N ILE A 115 -10.85 -1.58 7.80
CA ILE A 115 -12.00 -2.49 7.96
C ILE A 115 -12.93 -2.04 9.08
N VAL A 116 -12.42 -1.44 10.15
CA VAL A 116 -13.23 -0.88 11.24
C VAL A 116 -13.95 0.41 10.81
N VAL A 117 -13.34 1.17 9.91
CA VAL A 117 -13.88 2.44 9.38
C VAL A 117 -15.00 2.22 8.35
N ASN A 118 -14.98 1.10 7.62
CA ASN A 118 -16.00 0.74 6.63
C ASN A 118 -17.31 0.31 7.28
#